data_AF-A0A202FAN7-F1
#
_entry.id   AF-A0A202FAN7-F1
#
_cell.length_a   1.000
_cell.length_b   1.000
_cell.length_c   1.000
_cell.angle_alpha   90.00
_cell.angle_beta   90.00
_cell.angle_gamma   90.00
#
_symmetry.space_group_name_H-M   'P 1'
#
loop_
_entity.id
_entity.type
_entity.pdbx_description
1 polymer ?
#
loop_
_entity_poly.entity_id
_entity_poly.type
_entity_poly.pdbx_seq_one_letter_code
_entity_poly.pdbx_strand_id
1 'polypeptide(L)'
;MLTKIFLDNAPLIASLFFIMGAFIVFQILFAGVRLILKVRRRNTDRYLLRSILGIIYILSLLFIMQLSIRGKNQSWIYVNFQLVSIIFYTVILSVPFKYHLFGPIVVAFMAFNSALTSWESWCLAIVLIVFYYSLNYIKNHTKNKFPFLSYLIVSLISGFAYWFFVKVKFSISNPMFFRQVIYLFIIELFTFGYIAILYTDLESRAALFRDATHDKLTHAYNYDAFDIDFRSLFKDNVISDGKFTMMMFDIDHFKSINDTYGHLSWGQGFADSGRGCTDCTRKK
;
A
#
# COMPACT_ATOMS: atom_id res chain seq x y z
N MET A 1 -10.41 21.59 -33.72
CA MET A 1 -10.06 22.14 -32.39
C MET A 1 -9.85 21.03 -31.36
N LEU A 2 -10.82 20.13 -31.16
CA LEU A 2 -10.72 18.95 -30.28
C LEU A 2 -9.51 18.04 -30.56
N THR A 3 -9.24 17.73 -31.84
CA THR A 3 -8.13 16.85 -32.24
C THR A 3 -6.74 17.42 -31.87
N LYS A 4 -6.57 18.74 -31.96
CA LYS A 4 -5.32 19.43 -31.61
C LYS A 4 -5.10 19.42 -30.09
N ILE A 5 -6.15 19.72 -29.31
CA ILE A 5 -6.12 19.65 -27.84
C ILE A 5 -5.81 18.23 -27.37
N PHE A 6 -6.36 17.21 -28.04
CA PHE A 6 -6.10 15.82 -27.73
C PHE A 6 -4.64 15.42 -28.03
N LEU A 7 -4.12 15.79 -29.21
CA LEU A 7 -2.73 15.53 -29.60
C LEU A 7 -1.73 16.24 -28.68
N ASP A 8 -2.02 17.48 -28.28
CA ASP A 8 -1.16 18.27 -27.39
C ASP A 8 -1.08 17.68 -25.96
N ASN A 9 -2.10 16.95 -25.52
CA ASN A 9 -2.19 16.33 -24.19
C ASN A 9 -2.01 14.81 -24.17
N ALA A 10 -1.83 14.18 -25.34
CA ALA A 10 -1.58 12.74 -25.45
C ALA A 10 -0.45 12.23 -24.52
N PRO A 11 0.66 12.98 -24.31
CA PRO A 11 1.72 12.54 -23.39
C PRO A 11 1.27 12.41 -21.92
N LEU A 12 0.38 13.29 -21.45
CA LEU A 12 -0.18 13.22 -20.10
C LEU A 12 -1.05 11.98 -19.95
N ILE A 13 -1.97 11.78 -20.90
CA ILE A 13 -2.89 10.64 -20.90
C ILE A 13 -2.08 9.33 -20.92
N ALA A 14 -1.11 9.21 -21.82
CA ALA A 14 -0.23 8.05 -21.91
C ALA A 14 0.53 7.80 -20.61
N SER A 15 1.07 8.85 -19.99
CA SER A 15 1.81 8.74 -18.71
C SER A 15 0.91 8.27 -17.57
N LEU A 16 -0.32 8.79 -17.50
CA LEU A 16 -1.29 8.43 -16.47
C LEU A 16 -1.71 6.95 -16.60
N PHE A 17 -2.07 6.51 -17.81
CA PHE A 17 -2.40 5.11 -18.07
C PHE A 17 -1.21 4.18 -17.84
N PHE A 18 0.00 4.59 -18.22
CA PHE A 18 1.21 3.81 -17.97
C PHE A 18 1.48 3.63 -16.48
N ILE A 19 1.41 4.70 -15.67
CA ILE A 19 1.62 4.65 -14.22
C ILE A 19 0.59 3.77 -13.55
N MET A 20 -0.69 3.96 -13.87
CA MET A 20 -1.77 3.15 -13.28
C MET A 20 -1.68 1.69 -13.73
N GLY A 21 -1.38 1.45 -15.00
CA GLY A 21 -1.12 0.12 -15.53
C GLY A 21 0.05 -0.56 -14.82
N ALA A 22 1.16 0.15 -14.59
CA ALA A 22 2.31 -0.37 -13.85
C ALA A 22 1.93 -0.77 -12.41
N PHE A 23 1.04 -0.02 -11.76
CA PHE A 23 0.56 -0.39 -10.42
C PHE A 23 -0.33 -1.64 -10.46
N ILE A 24 -1.24 -1.73 -11.43
CA ILE A 24 -2.11 -2.90 -11.59
C ILE A 24 -1.28 -4.15 -11.91
N VAL A 25 -0.30 -4.05 -12.81
CA VAL A 25 0.62 -5.15 -13.14
C VAL A 25 1.35 -5.64 -11.89
N PHE A 26 1.82 -4.73 -11.04
CA PHE A 26 2.43 -5.13 -9.77
C PHE A 26 1.45 -5.91 -8.88
N GLN A 27 0.20 -5.46 -8.75
CA GLN A 27 -0.80 -6.14 -7.92
C GLN A 27 -1.09 -7.55 -8.44
N ILE A 28 -1.22 -7.71 -9.77
CA ILE A 28 -1.42 -9.00 -10.42
C ILE A 28 -0.20 -9.90 -10.17
N LEU A 29 1.02 -9.39 -10.37
CA LEU A 29 2.25 -10.12 -10.15
C LEU A 29 2.38 -10.58 -8.70
N PHE A 30 2.13 -9.69 -7.74
CA PHE A 30 2.16 -10.02 -6.32
C PHE A 30 1.13 -11.10 -5.95
N ALA A 31 -0.10 -10.98 -6.46
CA ALA A 31 -1.15 -11.97 -6.22
C ALA A 31 -0.79 -13.34 -6.82
N GLY A 32 -0.25 -13.36 -8.04
CA GLY A 32 0.18 -14.58 -8.74
C GLY A 32 1.33 -15.29 -8.01
N VAL A 33 2.38 -14.55 -7.62
CA VAL A 33 3.50 -15.14 -6.86
C VAL A 33 3.02 -15.70 -5.52
N ARG A 34 2.12 -14.99 -4.84
CA ARG A 34 1.53 -15.48 -3.58
C ARG A 34 0.74 -16.77 -3.78
N LEU A 35 -0.05 -16.88 -4.84
CA LEU A 35 -0.81 -18.09 -5.17
C LEU A 35 0.14 -19.28 -5.40
N ILE A 36 1.20 -19.07 -6.19
CA ILE A 36 2.22 -20.09 -6.46
C ILE A 36 2.89 -20.57 -5.17
N LEU A 37 3.29 -19.64 -4.28
CA LEU A 37 3.90 -19.99 -3.00
C LEU A 37 2.95 -20.78 -2.08
N LYS A 38 1.65 -20.41 -2.06
CA LYS A 38 0.61 -21.13 -1.31
C LYS A 38 0.43 -22.56 -1.83
N VAL A 39 0.37 -22.75 -3.15
CA VAL A 39 0.27 -24.08 -3.78
C VAL A 39 1.50 -24.94 -3.46
N ARG A 40 2.69 -24.32 -3.44
CA ARG A 40 3.96 -24.99 -3.06
C ARG A 40 4.15 -25.16 -1.54
N ARG A 41 3.13 -24.87 -0.72
CA ARG A 41 3.17 -24.95 0.76
C ARG A 41 4.35 -24.20 1.40
N ARG A 42 4.84 -23.13 0.77
CA ARG A 42 5.91 -22.30 1.33
C ARG A 42 5.28 -21.11 2.05
N ASN A 43 5.44 -21.08 3.38
CA ASN A 43 4.98 -19.94 4.17
C ASN A 43 6.04 -18.83 4.11
N THR A 44 5.71 -17.72 3.44
CA THR A 44 6.58 -16.54 3.34
C THR A 44 5.83 -15.36 3.94
N ASP A 45 6.54 -14.55 4.73
CA ASP A 45 5.99 -13.29 5.23
C ASP A 45 5.48 -12.43 4.06
N ARG A 46 4.19 -12.11 4.12
CA ARG A 46 3.48 -11.32 3.10
C ARG A 46 4.10 -9.95 2.91
N TYR A 47 4.53 -9.30 3.99
CA TYR A 47 5.14 -7.97 3.94
C TYR A 47 6.51 -8.04 3.30
N LEU A 48 7.34 -8.99 3.73
CA LEU A 48 8.68 -9.20 3.15
C LEU A 48 8.60 -9.50 1.64
N LEU A 49 7.70 -10.42 1.25
CA LEU A 49 7.49 -10.79 -0.16
C LEU A 49 7.07 -9.58 -1.00
N ARG A 50 6.07 -8.81 -0.53
CA ARG A 50 5.56 -7.64 -1.25
C ARG A 50 6.65 -6.61 -1.46
N SER A 51 7.47 -6.41 -0.44
CA SER A 51 8.56 -5.45 -0.42
C SER A 51 9.66 -5.79 -1.41
N ILE A 52 10.19 -7.01 -1.35
CA ILE A 52 11.27 -7.47 -2.24
C ILE A 52 10.80 -7.45 -3.69
N LEU A 53 9.62 -8.02 -3.98
CA LEU A 53 9.06 -8.01 -5.33
C LEU A 53 8.82 -6.58 -5.83
N GLY A 54 8.34 -5.70 -4.96
CA GLY A 54 8.08 -4.31 -5.30
C GLY A 54 9.35 -3.53 -5.66
N ILE A 55 10.43 -3.72 -4.90
CA ILE A 55 11.73 -3.11 -5.19
C ILE A 55 12.26 -3.62 -6.53
N ILE A 56 12.29 -4.94 -6.72
CA ILE A 56 12.78 -5.54 -7.97
C ILE A 56 11.97 -5.02 -9.16
N TYR A 57 10.64 -4.97 -9.02
CA TYR A 57 9.73 -4.50 -10.05
C TYR A 57 9.98 -3.04 -10.43
N ILE A 58 9.99 -2.12 -9.45
CA ILE A 58 10.18 -0.69 -9.69
C ILE A 58 11.57 -0.41 -10.24
N LEU A 59 12.63 -1.02 -9.68
CA LEU A 59 13.98 -0.86 -10.21
C LEU A 59 14.07 -1.37 -11.65
N SER A 60 13.50 -2.54 -11.95
CA SER A 60 13.50 -3.07 -13.32
C SER A 60 12.82 -2.11 -14.29
N LEU A 61 11.65 -1.55 -13.93
CA LEU A 61 10.98 -0.54 -14.76
C LEU A 61 11.84 0.70 -14.96
N LEU A 62 12.42 1.24 -13.88
CA LEU A 62 13.28 2.43 -13.96
C LEU A 62 14.50 2.20 -14.85
N PHE A 63 15.15 1.04 -14.76
CA PHE A 63 16.30 0.69 -15.61
C PHE A 63 15.90 0.48 -17.07
N ILE A 64 14.80 -0.24 -17.35
CA ILE A 64 14.29 -0.45 -18.72
C ILE A 64 13.93 0.88 -19.38
N MET A 65 13.24 1.75 -18.64
CA MET A 65 12.88 3.09 -19.12
C MET A 65 14.14 3.92 -19.38
N GLN A 66 15.12 3.92 -18.48
CA GLN A 66 16.38 4.64 -18.67
C GLN A 66 17.19 4.14 -19.87
N LEU A 67 17.24 2.83 -20.09
CA LEU A 67 17.89 2.24 -21.27
C LEU A 67 17.23 2.69 -22.57
N SER A 68 15.90 2.82 -22.58
CA SER A 68 15.11 3.20 -23.77
C SER A 68 15.36 4.64 -24.26
N ILE A 69 15.89 5.51 -23.38
CA ILE A 69 16.17 6.93 -23.66
C ILE A 69 17.67 7.27 -23.69
N ARG A 70 18.55 6.29 -23.44
CA ARG A 70 19.99 6.53 -23.43
C ARG A 70 20.45 7.06 -24.80
N GLY A 71 21.18 8.18 -24.79
CA GLY A 71 21.66 8.84 -26.00
C GLY A 71 20.63 9.67 -26.75
N LYS A 72 19.41 9.85 -26.21
CA LYS A 72 18.37 10.72 -26.80
C LYS A 72 18.32 12.07 -26.08
N ASN A 73 18.01 13.14 -26.83
CA ASN A 73 17.90 14.52 -26.32
C ASN A 73 16.84 14.72 -25.22
N GLN A 74 15.92 13.78 -25.04
CA GLN A 74 14.80 13.88 -24.10
C GLN A 74 14.97 12.96 -22.88
N SER A 75 16.15 13.02 -22.26
CA SER A 75 16.49 12.17 -21.10
C SER A 75 15.63 12.41 -19.85
N TRP A 76 14.83 13.48 -19.83
CA TRP A 76 13.97 13.89 -18.71
C TRP A 76 12.52 13.39 -18.80
N ILE A 77 12.11 12.69 -19.87
CA ILE A 77 10.69 12.30 -20.11
C ILE A 77 10.08 11.51 -18.94
N TYR A 78 10.88 10.68 -18.27
CA TYR A 78 10.39 9.77 -17.23
C TYR A 78 10.49 10.32 -15.81
N VAL A 79 10.77 11.62 -15.64
CA VAL A 79 10.88 12.26 -14.32
C VAL A 79 9.58 12.12 -13.51
N ASN A 80 8.42 12.34 -14.13
CA ASN A 80 7.13 12.18 -13.42
C ASN A 80 6.94 10.73 -12.93
N PHE A 81 7.34 9.74 -13.74
CA PHE A 81 7.30 8.34 -13.35
C PHE A 81 8.25 8.05 -12.18
N GLN A 82 9.46 8.62 -12.17
CA GLN A 82 10.43 8.46 -11.08
C GLN A 82 9.87 8.96 -9.74
N LEU A 83 9.29 10.17 -9.73
CA LEU A 83 8.69 10.75 -8.52
C LEU A 83 7.53 9.89 -8.00
N VAL A 84 6.62 9.49 -8.90
CA VAL A 84 5.46 8.68 -8.55
C VAL A 84 5.84 7.26 -8.12
N SER A 85 6.94 6.71 -8.65
CA SER A 85 7.49 5.42 -8.20
C SER A 85 7.94 5.45 -6.74
N ILE A 86 8.44 6.59 -6.24
CA ILE A 86 8.80 6.75 -4.83
C ILE A 86 7.56 6.79 -3.94
N ILE A 87 6.50 7.46 -4.39
CA ILE A 87 5.20 7.45 -3.70
C ILE A 87 4.69 6.02 -3.59
N PHE A 88 4.65 5.31 -4.72
CA PHE A 88 4.26 3.90 -4.77
C PHE A 88 5.09 3.04 -3.81
N TYR A 89 6.41 3.20 -3.88
CA TYR A 89 7.32 2.45 -3.03
C TYR A 89 7.09 2.69 -1.54
N THR A 90 6.87 3.94 -1.16
CA THR A 90 6.80 4.32 0.25
C THR A 90 5.43 4.02 0.86
N VAL A 91 4.38 4.40 0.13
CA VAL A 91 3.00 4.43 0.62
C VAL A 91 2.28 3.09 0.36
N ILE A 92 2.42 2.50 -0.84
CA ILE A 92 1.68 1.27 -1.20
C ILE A 92 2.37 0.01 -0.70
N LEU A 93 3.70 -0.08 -0.85
CA LEU A 93 4.44 -1.30 -0.52
C LEU A 93 4.58 -1.52 0.99
N SER A 94 4.28 -0.50 1.81
CA SER A 94 4.29 -0.57 3.28
C SER A 94 5.52 -1.26 3.87
N VAL A 95 6.68 -1.09 3.22
CA VAL A 95 7.90 -1.82 3.58
C VAL A 95 8.45 -1.28 4.90
N PRO A 96 8.71 -2.12 5.92
CA PRO A 96 9.44 -1.73 7.13
C PRO A 96 10.96 -1.61 6.86
N PHE A 97 11.36 -1.18 5.65
CA PHE A 97 12.74 -1.29 5.21
C PHE A 97 13.64 -0.37 6.03
N LYS A 98 14.89 -0.81 6.24
CA LYS A 98 15.93 0.05 6.78
C LYS A 98 16.13 1.21 5.81
N TYR A 99 15.68 2.40 6.20
CA TYR A 99 15.71 3.63 5.39
C TYR A 99 17.07 3.91 4.72
N HIS A 100 18.14 3.40 5.33
CA HIS A 100 19.52 3.49 4.87
C HIS A 100 19.80 2.90 3.48
N LEU A 101 18.96 2.00 2.95
CA LEU A 101 19.19 1.37 1.64
C LEU A 101 18.75 2.21 0.44
N PHE A 102 17.92 3.24 0.64
CA PHE A 102 17.46 4.10 -0.47
C PHE A 102 18.59 4.97 -1.04
N GLY A 103 19.45 5.53 -0.18
CA GLY A 103 20.60 6.35 -0.61
C GLY A 103 21.56 5.61 -1.54
N PRO A 104 22.05 4.39 -1.18
CA PRO A 104 22.87 3.57 -2.07
C PRO A 104 22.23 3.26 -3.41
N ILE A 105 20.90 3.03 -3.46
CA ILE A 105 20.16 2.81 -4.72
C ILE A 105 20.23 4.06 -5.60
N VAL A 106 20.02 5.24 -5.03
CA VAL A 106 20.10 6.51 -5.76
C VAL A 106 21.53 6.73 -6.30
N VAL A 107 22.56 6.47 -5.48
CA VAL A 107 23.97 6.58 -5.91
C VAL A 107 24.31 5.58 -7.02
N ALA A 108 23.86 4.34 -6.92
CA ALA A 108 24.04 3.34 -7.97
C ALA A 108 23.36 3.76 -9.29
N PHE A 109 22.15 4.35 -9.20
CA PHE A 109 21.45 4.90 -10.37
C PHE A 109 22.20 6.11 -10.97
N MET A 110 22.82 6.96 -10.14
CA MET A 110 23.67 8.05 -10.62
C MET A 110 24.93 7.54 -11.31
N ALA A 111 25.58 6.51 -10.76
CA ALA A 111 26.75 5.87 -11.36
C ALA A 111 26.40 5.28 -12.74
N PHE A 112 25.27 4.57 -12.84
CA PHE A 112 24.77 4.04 -14.10
C PHE A 112 24.56 5.12 -15.18
N ASN A 113 24.12 6.32 -14.76
CA ASN A 113 23.90 7.45 -15.64
C ASN A 113 25.15 8.33 -15.87
N SER A 114 26.32 7.92 -15.39
CA SER A 114 27.55 8.73 -15.45
C SER A 114 27.36 10.15 -14.87
N ALA A 115 26.50 10.26 -13.85
CA ALA A 115 26.00 11.53 -13.33
C ALA A 115 26.70 11.99 -12.04
N LEU A 116 27.67 11.22 -11.54
CA LEU A 116 28.33 11.46 -10.26
C LEU A 116 29.15 12.76 -10.20
N THR A 117 29.60 13.28 -11.33
CA THR A 117 30.43 14.49 -11.41
C THR A 117 29.62 15.79 -11.43
N SER A 118 28.35 15.71 -11.83
CA SER A 118 27.47 16.89 -11.96
C SER A 118 26.81 17.27 -10.63
N TRP A 119 26.99 18.50 -10.18
CA TRP A 119 26.42 19.02 -8.94
C TRP A 119 24.88 19.03 -8.97
N GLU A 120 24.28 19.24 -10.15
CA GLU A 120 22.83 19.21 -10.35
C GLU A 120 22.26 17.83 -10.00
N SER A 121 23.01 16.76 -10.30
CA SER A 121 22.58 15.39 -9.97
C SER A 121 22.62 15.12 -8.48
N TRP A 122 23.55 15.74 -7.74
CA TRP A 122 23.59 15.66 -6.29
C TRP A 122 22.39 16.40 -5.67
N CYS A 123 22.05 17.58 -6.17
CA CYS A 123 20.82 18.28 -5.75
C CYS A 123 19.57 17.42 -6.01
N LEU A 124 19.46 16.82 -7.20
CA LEU A 124 18.36 15.90 -7.53
C LEU A 124 18.31 14.70 -6.56
N ALA A 125 19.45 14.08 -6.28
CA ALA A 125 19.54 12.96 -5.34
C ALA A 125 19.11 13.36 -3.92
N ILE A 126 19.57 14.51 -3.43
CA ILE A 126 19.20 15.04 -2.11
C ILE A 126 17.68 15.26 -2.05
N VAL A 127 17.08 15.87 -3.08
CA VAL A 127 15.63 16.08 -3.13
C VAL A 127 14.88 14.75 -3.08
N LEU A 128 15.29 13.72 -3.84
CA LEU A 128 14.64 12.40 -3.80
C LEU A 128 14.78 11.71 -2.45
N ILE A 129 15.96 11.82 -1.83
CA ILE A 129 16.21 11.23 -0.51
C ILE A 129 15.33 11.92 0.54
N VAL A 130 15.33 13.25 0.60
CA VAL A 130 14.49 14.03 1.52
C VAL A 130 13.01 13.73 1.27
N PHE A 131 12.58 13.63 0.01
CA PHE A 131 11.21 13.27 -0.34
C PHE A 131 10.84 11.88 0.21
N TYR A 132 11.67 10.86 -0.02
CA TYR A 132 11.47 9.51 0.50
C TYR A 132 11.36 9.48 2.03
N TYR A 133 12.27 10.17 2.73
CA TYR A 133 12.24 10.25 4.19
C TYR A 133 10.99 11.00 4.70
N SER A 134 10.57 12.06 4.02
CA SER A 134 9.38 12.84 4.41
C SER A 134 8.09 12.01 4.28
N LEU A 135 7.95 11.24 3.20
CA LEU A 135 6.81 10.32 3.04
C LEU A 135 6.79 9.25 4.14
N ASN A 136 7.94 8.68 4.48
CA ASN A 136 8.03 7.69 5.57
C ASN A 136 7.76 8.30 6.95
N TYR A 137 8.20 9.54 7.18
CA TYR A 137 7.92 10.27 8.40
C TYR A 137 6.40 10.42 8.59
N ILE A 138 5.68 10.90 7.57
CA ILE A 138 4.22 11.02 7.59
C ILE A 138 3.58 9.67 7.88
N LYS A 139 3.99 8.62 7.16
CA LYS A 139 3.46 7.27 7.31
C LYS A 139 3.56 6.72 8.73
N ASN A 140 4.66 6.99 9.43
CA ASN A 140 4.91 6.43 10.75
C ASN A 140 4.42 7.32 11.91
N HIS A 141 4.28 8.61 11.70
CA HIS A 141 3.96 9.58 12.76
C HIS A 141 2.53 10.13 12.70
N THR A 142 1.73 9.68 11.73
CA THR A 142 0.34 10.13 11.61
C THR A 142 -0.63 9.08 12.10
N LYS A 143 -1.61 9.49 12.91
CA LYS A 143 -2.67 8.60 13.43
C LYS A 143 -3.71 8.23 12.38
N ASN A 144 -3.93 9.10 11.39
CA ASN A 144 -4.85 8.83 10.30
C ASN A 144 -4.33 7.65 9.46
N LYS A 145 -5.20 6.70 9.14
CA LYS A 145 -4.84 5.53 8.31
C LYS A 145 -4.27 5.94 6.95
N PHE A 146 -4.77 7.04 6.38
CA PHE A 146 -4.25 7.62 5.15
C PHE A 146 -4.32 9.17 5.16
N PRO A 147 -3.24 9.88 5.57
CA PRO A 147 -3.21 11.34 5.57
C PRO A 147 -2.99 11.93 4.17
N PHE A 148 -4.03 11.87 3.34
CA PHE A 148 -4.02 12.29 1.93
C PHE A 148 -3.40 13.68 1.72
N LEU A 149 -3.85 14.69 2.47
CA LEU A 149 -3.42 16.06 2.26
C LEU A 149 -1.93 16.27 2.60
N SER A 150 -1.44 15.64 3.67
CA SER A 150 -0.03 15.69 4.05
C SER A 150 0.87 15.08 2.98
N TYR A 151 0.47 13.93 2.43
CA TYR A 151 1.20 13.31 1.33
C TYR A 151 1.20 14.17 0.07
N LEU A 152 0.04 14.72 -0.32
CA LEU A 152 -0.08 15.56 -1.49
C LEU A 152 0.80 16.81 -1.38
N ILE A 153 0.77 17.51 -0.25
CA ILE A 153 1.57 18.73 -0.05
C ILE A 153 3.07 18.43 -0.15
N VAL A 154 3.56 17.40 0.56
CA VAL A 154 4.97 17.01 0.53
C VAL A 154 5.40 16.58 -0.88
N SER A 155 4.52 15.87 -1.60
CA SER A 155 4.77 15.44 -2.97
C SER A 155 4.90 16.63 -3.92
N LEU A 156 3.99 17.60 -3.82
CA LEU A 156 4.04 18.80 -4.67
C LEU A 156 5.26 19.67 -4.43
N ILE A 157 5.63 19.89 -3.16
CA ILE A 157 6.84 20.64 -2.81
C ILE A 157 8.09 19.94 -3.35
N SER A 158 8.20 18.63 -3.11
CA SER A 158 9.35 17.83 -3.55
C SER A 158 9.41 17.73 -5.08
N GLY A 159 8.26 17.56 -5.72
CA GLY A 159 8.11 17.48 -7.17
C GLY A 159 8.47 18.78 -7.87
N PHE A 160 8.04 19.93 -7.33
CA PHE A 160 8.44 21.24 -7.83
C PHE A 160 9.95 21.47 -7.69
N ALA A 161 10.52 21.16 -6.51
CA ALA A 161 11.96 21.27 -6.27
C ALA A 161 12.77 20.36 -7.22
N TYR A 162 12.32 19.13 -7.44
CA TYR A 162 12.96 18.20 -8.34
C TYR A 162 12.91 18.71 -9.79
N TRP A 163 11.74 19.13 -10.27
CA TRP A 163 11.59 19.69 -11.61
C TRP A 163 12.41 20.97 -11.81
N PHE A 164 12.61 21.77 -10.77
CA PHE A 164 13.47 22.95 -10.83
C PHE A 164 14.93 22.56 -11.15
N PHE A 165 15.49 21.57 -10.45
CA PHE A 165 16.84 21.09 -10.76
C PHE A 165 16.92 20.33 -12.09
N VAL A 166 15.87 19.60 -12.50
CA VAL A 166 15.79 18.99 -13.84
C VAL A 166 15.82 20.08 -14.90
N LYS A 167 15.09 21.18 -14.70
CA LYS A 167 15.09 22.33 -15.61
C LYS A 167 16.48 22.93 -15.76
N VAL A 168 17.21 23.13 -14.65
CA VAL A 168 18.59 23.63 -14.67
C VAL A 168 19.49 22.67 -15.44
N LYS A 169 19.48 21.38 -15.07
CA LYS A 169 20.37 20.35 -15.62
C LYS A 169 20.22 20.13 -17.13
N PHE A 170 18.98 20.16 -17.63
CA PHE A 170 18.67 19.88 -19.04
C PHE A 170 18.28 21.13 -19.84
N SER A 171 18.48 22.32 -19.26
CA SER A 171 18.17 23.62 -19.89
C SER A 171 16.73 23.67 -20.45
N ILE A 172 15.76 23.17 -19.69
CA ILE A 172 14.36 23.04 -20.12
C ILE A 172 13.71 24.43 -20.20
N SER A 173 12.90 24.66 -21.24
CA SER A 173 12.15 25.91 -21.42
C SER A 173 11.08 26.09 -20.34
N ASN A 174 10.77 27.34 -19.99
CA ASN A 174 9.73 27.67 -18.99
C ASN A 174 8.36 27.02 -19.30
N PRO A 175 7.85 27.08 -20.56
CA PRO A 175 6.55 26.46 -20.87
C PRO A 175 6.56 24.95 -20.67
N MET A 176 7.67 24.27 -21.01
CA MET A 176 7.81 22.83 -20.80
C MET A 176 7.85 22.50 -19.31
N PHE A 177 8.61 23.25 -18.51
CA PHE A 177 8.69 23.08 -17.06
C PHE A 177 7.32 23.18 -16.40
N PHE A 178 6.56 24.26 -16.65
CA PHE A 178 5.23 24.42 -16.06
C PHE A 178 4.25 23.33 -16.52
N ARG A 179 4.31 22.94 -17.80
CA ARG A 179 3.51 21.82 -18.32
C ARG A 179 3.78 20.53 -17.58
N GLN A 180 5.05 20.21 -17.32
CA GLN A 180 5.43 18.99 -16.60
C GLN A 180 5.03 19.02 -15.12
N VAL A 181 5.11 20.18 -14.46
CA VAL A 181 4.60 20.36 -13.10
C VAL A 181 3.08 20.16 -13.02
N ILE A 182 2.32 20.69 -13.99
CA ILE A 182 0.87 20.44 -14.08
C ILE A 182 0.58 18.96 -14.31
N TYR A 183 1.35 18.30 -15.19
CA TYR A 183 1.21 16.86 -15.43
C TYR A 183 1.48 16.06 -14.16
N LEU A 184 2.52 16.41 -13.42
CA LEU A 184 2.82 15.78 -12.13
C LEU A 184 1.67 15.95 -11.14
N PHE A 185 1.13 17.17 -10.97
CA PHE A 185 0.00 17.42 -10.08
C PHE A 185 -1.21 16.53 -10.40
N ILE A 186 -1.58 16.42 -11.67
CA ILE A 186 -2.70 15.56 -12.11
C ILE A 186 -2.38 14.10 -11.80
N ILE A 187 -1.19 13.61 -12.16
CA ILE A 187 -0.79 12.22 -11.93
C ILE A 187 -0.77 11.90 -10.42
N GLU A 188 -0.29 12.82 -9.58
CA GLU A 188 -0.30 12.67 -8.12
C GLU A 188 -1.72 12.62 -7.55
N LEU A 189 -2.64 13.47 -8.03
CA LEU A 189 -4.04 13.44 -7.61
C LEU A 189 -4.67 12.07 -7.90
N PHE A 190 -4.47 11.54 -9.11
CA PHE A 190 -4.95 10.21 -9.47
C PHE A 190 -4.26 9.12 -8.67
N THR A 191 -2.95 9.24 -8.43
CA THR A 191 -2.16 8.26 -7.65
C THR A 191 -2.65 8.18 -6.21
N PHE A 192 -2.77 9.32 -5.53
CA PHE A 192 -3.25 9.34 -4.16
C PHE A 192 -4.74 9.00 -4.06
N GLY A 193 -5.55 9.35 -5.07
CA GLY A 193 -6.94 8.89 -5.17
C GLY A 193 -7.05 7.38 -5.30
N TYR A 194 -6.24 6.76 -6.16
CA TYR A 194 -6.14 5.30 -6.27
C TYR A 194 -5.71 4.65 -4.96
N ILE A 195 -4.70 5.23 -4.29
CA ILE A 195 -4.24 4.75 -2.98
C ILE A 195 -5.37 4.86 -1.95
N ALA A 196 -6.08 5.99 -1.89
CA ALA A 196 -7.21 6.17 -0.98
C ALA A 196 -8.27 5.08 -1.18
N ILE A 197 -8.63 4.78 -2.44
CA ILE A 197 -9.57 3.70 -2.77
C ILE A 197 -9.07 2.35 -2.25
N LEU A 198 -7.77 2.04 -2.42
CA LEU A 198 -7.18 0.81 -1.90
C LEU A 198 -7.27 0.71 -0.37
N TYR A 199 -7.01 1.80 0.35
CA TYR A 199 -7.13 1.82 1.82
C TYR A 199 -8.58 1.63 2.25
N THR A 200 -9.54 2.31 1.61
CA THR A 200 -10.97 2.15 1.91
C THR A 200 -11.47 0.73 1.62
N ASP A 201 -11.05 0.10 0.51
CA ASP A 201 -11.39 -1.29 0.20
C ASP A 201 -10.85 -2.27 1.26
N LEU A 202 -9.63 -2.07 1.74
CA LEU A 202 -9.06 -2.87 2.83
C LEU A 202 -9.88 -2.74 4.12
N GLU A 203 -10.34 -1.54 4.46
CA GLU A 203 -11.18 -1.31 5.63
C GLU A 203 -12.56 -1.96 5.50
N SER A 204 -13.21 -1.78 4.36
CA SER A 204 -14.51 -2.40 4.07
C SER A 204 -14.42 -3.92 4.17
N ARG A 205 -13.36 -4.54 3.63
CA ARG A 205 -13.15 -5.99 3.75
C ARG A 205 -12.87 -6.42 5.18
N ALA A 206 -12.11 -5.66 5.95
CA ALA A 206 -11.85 -5.98 7.35
C ALA A 206 -13.13 -5.88 8.20
N ALA A 207 -13.96 -4.87 7.94
CA ALA A 207 -15.25 -4.70 8.59
C ALA A 207 -16.21 -5.84 8.24
N LEU A 208 -16.35 -6.17 6.94
CA LEU A 208 -17.16 -7.31 6.50
C LEU A 208 -16.68 -8.64 7.09
N PHE A 209 -15.36 -8.86 7.13
CA PHE A 209 -14.80 -10.06 7.75
C PHE A 209 -15.15 -10.13 9.24
N ARG A 210 -15.00 -9.01 9.98
CA ARG A 210 -15.37 -8.94 11.39
C ARG A 210 -16.86 -9.21 11.59
N ASP A 211 -17.72 -8.57 10.81
CA ASP A 211 -19.17 -8.70 10.94
C ASP A 211 -19.66 -10.10 10.53
N ALA A 212 -18.94 -10.80 9.65
CA ALA A 212 -19.21 -12.18 9.26
C ALA A 212 -18.67 -13.23 10.26
N THR A 213 -17.70 -12.86 11.11
CA THR A 213 -17.04 -13.81 12.03
C THR A 213 -17.33 -13.54 13.50
N HIS A 214 -17.87 -12.38 13.85
CA HIS A 214 -18.18 -12.02 15.23
C HIS A 214 -19.67 -11.80 15.45
N ASP A 215 -20.17 -12.23 16.61
CA ASP A 215 -21.50 -11.90 17.09
C ASP A 215 -21.60 -10.40 17.43
N LYS A 216 -22.70 -9.77 17.04
CA LYS A 216 -22.88 -8.31 17.16
C LYS A 216 -23.10 -7.86 18.60
N LEU A 217 -23.68 -8.72 19.45
CA LEU A 217 -24.01 -8.38 20.82
C LEU A 217 -22.81 -8.54 21.74
N THR A 218 -22.07 -9.63 21.57
CA THR A 218 -20.99 -10.04 22.47
C THR A 218 -19.59 -9.74 21.95
N HIS A 219 -19.45 -9.46 20.65
CA HIS A 219 -18.17 -9.38 19.93
C HIS A 219 -17.31 -10.66 20.00
N ALA A 220 -17.84 -11.76 20.54
CA ALA A 220 -17.21 -13.08 20.47
C ALA A 220 -17.27 -13.62 19.04
N TYR A 221 -16.47 -14.64 18.72
CA TYR A 221 -16.62 -15.35 17.44
C TYR A 221 -18.01 -15.98 17.34
N ASN A 222 -18.63 -15.87 16.18
CA ASN A 222 -19.92 -16.47 15.92
C ASN A 222 -19.79 -17.97 15.57
N TYR A 223 -20.94 -18.62 15.39
CA TYR A 223 -20.99 -20.05 15.08
C TYR A 223 -20.28 -20.40 13.76
N ASP A 224 -20.39 -19.57 12.72
CA ASP A 224 -19.76 -19.82 11.43
C ASP A 224 -18.22 -19.78 11.54
N ALA A 225 -17.68 -18.82 12.28
CA ALA A 225 -16.24 -18.76 12.57
C ALA A 225 -15.78 -20.00 13.36
N PHE A 226 -16.56 -20.42 14.36
CA PHE A 226 -16.30 -21.65 15.11
C PHE A 226 -16.30 -22.91 14.22
N ASP A 227 -17.29 -23.09 13.35
CA ASP A 227 -17.39 -24.27 12.48
C ASP A 227 -16.23 -24.34 11.48
N ILE A 228 -15.81 -23.19 10.92
CA ILE A 228 -14.65 -23.11 10.02
C ILE A 228 -13.37 -23.50 10.76
N ASP A 229 -13.11 -22.92 11.93
CA ASP A 229 -11.90 -23.19 12.71
C ASP A 229 -11.89 -24.63 13.23
N PHE A 230 -13.03 -25.13 13.69
CA PHE A 230 -13.21 -26.50 14.15
C PHE A 230 -12.89 -27.51 13.03
N ARG A 231 -13.44 -27.32 11.82
CA ARG A 231 -13.15 -28.20 10.66
C ARG A 231 -11.68 -28.16 10.27
N SER A 232 -11.04 -26.99 10.31
CA SER A 232 -9.61 -26.86 10.02
C SER A 232 -8.76 -27.61 11.04
N LEU A 233 -9.02 -27.37 12.34
CA LEU A 233 -8.31 -28.02 13.43
C LEU A 233 -8.53 -29.54 13.43
N PHE A 234 -9.74 -29.99 13.14
CA PHE A 234 -10.05 -31.41 13.05
C PHE A 234 -9.26 -32.07 11.92
N LYS A 235 -9.22 -31.45 10.74
CA LYS A 235 -8.47 -31.97 9.58
C LYS A 235 -6.95 -32.04 9.84
N ASP A 236 -6.38 -31.03 10.50
CA ASP A 236 -4.95 -31.00 10.80
C ASP A 236 -4.56 -31.99 11.91
N ASN A 237 -5.45 -32.22 12.89
CA ASN A 237 -5.18 -33.15 14.00
C ASN A 237 -5.47 -34.62 13.69
N VAL A 238 -6.32 -34.93 12.72
CA VAL A 238 -6.45 -36.29 12.16
C VAL A 238 -5.12 -36.79 11.57
N ILE A 239 -4.23 -35.87 11.18
CA ILE A 239 -2.91 -36.17 10.62
C ILE A 239 -1.82 -36.26 11.72
N SER A 240 -2.02 -35.67 12.90
CA SER A 240 -1.00 -35.50 13.94
C SER A 240 -1.32 -36.14 15.30
N ASP A 241 -2.43 -36.88 15.42
CA ASP A 241 -2.88 -37.54 16.66
C ASP A 241 -3.10 -36.57 17.85
N GLY A 242 -3.38 -35.31 17.54
CA GLY A 242 -3.61 -34.25 18.53
C GLY A 242 -4.96 -34.38 19.22
N LYS A 243 -4.98 -34.27 20.56
CA LYS A 243 -6.21 -34.22 21.37
C LYS A 243 -6.69 -32.77 21.49
N PHE A 244 -7.99 -32.54 21.35
CA PHE A 244 -8.63 -31.25 21.62
C PHE A 244 -9.83 -31.42 22.55
N THR A 245 -10.18 -30.35 23.25
CA THR A 245 -11.34 -30.28 24.14
C THR A 245 -12.31 -29.24 23.60
N MET A 246 -13.59 -29.59 23.52
CA MET A 246 -14.67 -28.65 23.22
C MET A 246 -15.48 -28.43 24.49
N MET A 247 -15.88 -27.18 24.72
CA MET A 247 -16.67 -26.78 25.88
C MET A 247 -17.84 -25.95 25.39
N MET A 248 -19.03 -26.26 25.89
CA MET A 248 -20.27 -25.56 25.58
C MET A 248 -20.90 -25.14 26.90
N PHE A 249 -21.33 -23.88 26.98
CA PHE A 249 -22.02 -23.32 28.12
C PHE A 249 -23.41 -22.87 27.71
N ASP A 250 -24.38 -23.03 28.60
CA ASP A 250 -25.72 -22.48 28.45
C ASP A 250 -25.98 -21.49 29.60
N ILE A 251 -26.79 -20.46 29.36
CA ILE A 251 -27.13 -19.49 30.39
C ILE A 251 -28.43 -19.95 31.06
N ASP A 252 -28.28 -20.40 32.31
CA ASP A 252 -29.41 -20.85 33.11
C ASP A 252 -30.49 -19.76 33.23
N HIS A 253 -31.76 -20.17 33.14
CA HIS A 253 -32.94 -19.31 33.27
C HIS A 253 -33.04 -18.14 32.27
N PHE A 254 -32.34 -18.19 31.13
CA PHE A 254 -32.33 -17.11 30.14
C PHE A 254 -33.73 -16.60 29.73
N LYS A 255 -34.71 -17.51 29.55
CA LYS A 255 -36.09 -17.14 29.20
C LYS A 255 -36.79 -16.33 30.30
N SER A 256 -36.69 -16.78 31.56
CA SER A 256 -37.31 -16.09 32.72
C SER A 256 -36.76 -14.67 32.90
N ILE A 257 -35.46 -14.53 32.66
CA ILE A 257 -34.74 -13.28 32.64
C ILE A 257 -35.32 -12.39 31.52
N ASN A 258 -35.33 -12.87 30.27
CA ASN A 258 -35.87 -12.12 29.13
C ASN A 258 -37.34 -11.66 29.32
N ASP A 259 -38.18 -12.54 29.88
CA ASP A 259 -39.61 -12.29 30.11
C ASP A 259 -39.85 -11.23 31.21
N THR A 260 -38.92 -11.03 32.15
CA THR A 260 -39.08 -10.13 33.30
C THR A 260 -38.64 -8.68 33.00
N TYR A 261 -37.55 -8.49 32.27
CA TYR A 261 -36.99 -7.13 32.05
C TYR A 261 -37.06 -6.63 30.60
N GLY A 262 -37.60 -7.44 29.67
CA GLY A 262 -37.83 -7.08 28.27
C GLY A 262 -36.56 -7.05 27.41
N HIS A 263 -36.72 -7.10 26.08
CA HIS A 263 -35.61 -7.33 25.12
C HIS A 263 -34.49 -6.27 25.11
N LEU A 264 -34.73 -5.04 25.57
CA LEU A 264 -33.80 -3.92 25.43
C LEU A 264 -32.77 -3.81 26.57
N SER A 265 -32.99 -4.47 27.71
CA SER A 265 -32.18 -4.31 28.94
C SER A 265 -31.05 -5.35 29.09
N TRP A 266 -31.00 -6.39 28.23
CA TRP A 266 -30.06 -7.52 28.37
C TRP A 266 -28.74 -7.38 27.62
N GLY A 267 -28.63 -6.44 26.69
CA GLY A 267 -27.47 -6.37 25.80
C GLY A 267 -26.14 -6.17 26.53
N GLN A 268 -26.14 -5.52 27.69
CA GLN A 268 -24.95 -5.33 28.52
C GLN A 268 -24.53 -6.61 29.25
N GLY A 269 -25.45 -7.35 29.87
CA GLY A 269 -25.12 -8.58 30.62
C GLY A 269 -24.58 -9.71 29.72
N PHE A 270 -25.14 -9.84 28.51
CA PHE A 270 -24.62 -10.77 27.50
C PHE A 270 -23.24 -10.37 26.97
N ALA A 271 -23.07 -9.08 26.69
CA ALA A 271 -21.78 -8.56 26.24
C ALA A 271 -20.68 -8.77 27.29
N ASP A 272 -21.00 -8.64 28.58
CA ASP A 272 -20.03 -8.81 29.66
C ASP A 272 -19.67 -10.28 29.91
N SER A 273 -20.64 -11.21 29.81
CA SER A 273 -20.37 -12.65 29.90
C SER A 273 -19.52 -13.16 28.72
N GLY A 274 -19.85 -12.72 27.49
CA GLY A 274 -19.07 -13.04 26.29
C GLY A 274 -17.65 -12.46 26.32
N ARG A 275 -17.49 -11.23 26.81
CA ARG A 275 -16.17 -10.62 27.04
C ARG A 275 -15.37 -11.37 28.10
N GLY A 276 -15.98 -11.75 29.23
CA GLY A 276 -15.31 -12.52 30.28
C GLY A 276 -14.77 -13.87 29.79
N CYS A 277 -15.50 -14.56 28.91
CA CYS A 277 -15.01 -15.79 28.27
C CYS A 277 -13.84 -15.52 27.31
N THR A 278 -13.90 -14.42 26.57
CA THR A 278 -12.83 -14.01 25.64
C THR A 278 -11.55 -13.64 26.38
N ASP A 279 -11.65 -12.99 27.55
CA ASP A 279 -10.50 -12.60 28.37
C ASP A 279 -9.86 -13.80 29.10
N CYS A 280 -10.65 -14.82 29.42
CA CYS A 280 -10.16 -16.07 30.02
C CYS A 280 -9.54 -17.04 29.02
N THR A 281 -9.65 -16.79 27.71
CA THR A 281 -9.09 -17.66 26.66
C THR A 281 -7.81 -17.07 26.09
N ARG A 282 -6.76 -17.89 25.97
CA ARG A 282 -5.48 -17.46 25.36
C ARG A 282 -5.67 -17.25 23.86
N LYS A 283 -5.36 -16.04 23.36
CA LYS A 283 -5.14 -15.83 21.92
C LYS A 283 -3.93 -16.66 21.47
N LYS A 284 -4.10 -17.53 20.48
CA LYS A 284 -2.99 -18.13 19.73
C LYS A 284 -2.43 -17.14 18.72
#